data_AF-A6JHP3-F1
#
_entry.id   AF-A6JHP3-F1
#
_cell.length_a   1.000
_cell.length_b   1.000
_cell.length_c   1.000
_cell.angle_alpha   90.00
_cell.angle_beta   90.00
_cell.angle_gamma   90.00
#
_symmetry.space_group_name_H-M   'P 1'
#
loop_
_entity.id
_entity.type
_entity.pdbx_description
1 polymer ?
#
loop_
_entity_poly.entity_id
_entity_poly.type
_entity_poly.pdbx_seq_one_letter_code
_entity_poly.pdbx_strand_id
1 'polypeptide(L)'
;MSPHLLCIVRHFYYSNRCPKCNIVVHQTQPLYNIRLDRQLQDIVYKLVVNLEEREKKQMHDFYKERGLEVPKPAVPQPVPASKGRTKKALESVFRIPPELDVSLLLEFIGANEDTGHFKPLEKKFVRVSGEATIGHVEKFLRRKMGLDPACQVDIICGDHLLERYQTLREIRRAIGDTAMQDGLLVLHYGLVVSPLKIT
;
A
#
# COMPACT_ATOMS: atom_id res chain seq x y z
N MET A 1 8.15 10.69 -34.86
CA MET A 1 7.69 11.08 -33.50
C MET A 1 6.17 10.97 -33.48
N SER A 2 5.64 9.96 -32.81
CA SER A 2 4.26 9.48 -32.95
C SER A 2 3.20 10.49 -32.47
N PRO A 3 2.01 10.54 -33.11
CA PRO A 3 1.02 11.60 -32.93
C PRO A 3 -0.03 11.35 -31.82
N HIS A 4 0.21 10.46 -30.85
CA HIS A 4 -0.84 10.02 -29.91
C HIS A 4 -0.66 10.40 -28.43
N LEU A 5 0.16 11.39 -28.11
CA LEU A 5 0.17 11.98 -26.76
C LEU A 5 -0.36 13.41 -26.83
N LEU A 6 -1.69 13.55 -26.72
CA LEU A 6 -2.32 14.84 -26.47
C LEU A 6 -1.91 15.29 -25.06
N CYS A 7 -0.88 16.14 -24.99
CA CYS A 7 -0.54 16.81 -23.75
C CYS A 7 -1.70 17.75 -23.37
N ILE A 8 -2.33 17.51 -22.23
CA ILE A 8 -3.48 18.30 -21.76
C ILE A 8 -3.12 19.78 -21.60
N VAL A 9 -1.89 20.08 -21.16
CA VAL A 9 -1.37 21.45 -21.08
C VAL A 9 -1.32 22.08 -22.47
N ARG A 10 -0.86 21.32 -23.47
CA ARG A 10 -0.78 21.82 -24.86
C ARG A 10 -2.16 22.09 -25.44
N HIS A 11 -3.13 21.23 -25.17
CA HIS A 11 -4.53 21.43 -25.58
C HIS A 11 -5.08 22.76 -25.04
N PHE A 12 -4.80 23.07 -23.79
CA PHE A 12 -5.28 24.29 -23.13
C PHE A 12 -4.63 25.60 -23.60
N TYR A 13 -3.60 25.55 -24.46
CA TYR A 13 -3.12 26.75 -25.16
C TYR A 13 -4.06 27.18 -26.31
N TYR A 14 -4.86 26.26 -26.86
CA TYR A 14 -5.70 26.53 -28.02
C TYR A 14 -7.21 26.50 -27.72
N SER A 15 -7.61 25.84 -26.63
CA SER A 15 -9.02 25.71 -26.23
C SER A 15 -9.15 25.75 -24.73
N ASN A 16 -10.12 26.50 -24.19
CA ASN A 16 -10.45 26.47 -22.76
C ASN A 16 -11.47 25.38 -22.39
N ARG A 17 -11.80 24.49 -23.33
CA ARG A 17 -12.79 23.44 -23.16
C ARG A 17 -12.15 22.08 -22.94
N CYS A 18 -12.74 21.28 -22.07
CA CYS A 18 -12.33 19.90 -21.83
C CYS A 18 -12.43 19.09 -23.14
N PRO A 19 -11.37 18.39 -23.57
CA PRO A 19 -11.38 17.62 -24.82
C PRO A 19 -12.35 16.43 -24.78
N LYS A 20 -12.79 16.00 -23.60
CA LYS A 20 -13.71 14.87 -23.42
C LYS A 20 -15.17 15.30 -23.30
N CYS A 21 -15.46 16.33 -22.52
CA CYS A 21 -16.83 16.74 -22.19
C CYS A 21 -17.26 18.03 -22.89
N ASN A 22 -16.35 18.75 -23.56
CA ASN A 22 -16.57 20.04 -24.21
C ASN A 22 -17.10 21.16 -23.29
N ILE A 23 -16.92 21.02 -21.97
CA ILE A 23 -17.28 22.01 -20.94
C ILE A 23 -16.11 23.00 -20.78
N VAL A 24 -16.42 24.28 -20.57
CA VAL A 24 -15.43 25.32 -20.26
C VAL A 24 -14.80 25.04 -18.90
N VAL A 25 -13.48 24.81 -18.86
CA VAL A 25 -12.74 24.46 -17.64
C VAL A 25 -12.49 25.69 -16.77
N HIS A 26 -12.19 26.82 -17.41
CA HIS A 26 -12.07 28.13 -16.78
C HIS A 26 -12.24 29.20 -17.87
N GLN A 27 -12.76 30.38 -17.51
CA GLN A 27 -13.01 31.47 -18.46
C GLN A 27 -11.71 31.99 -19.13
N THR A 28 -10.71 32.35 -18.33
CA THR A 28 -9.46 32.97 -18.81
C THR A 28 -8.20 32.12 -18.62
N GLN A 29 -8.13 31.31 -17.56
CA GLN A 29 -6.95 30.52 -17.21
C GLN A 29 -7.29 29.02 -17.05
N PRO A 30 -7.37 28.24 -18.14
CA PRO A 30 -7.76 26.82 -18.08
C PRO A 30 -6.85 25.97 -17.18
N LEU A 31 -5.56 26.33 -17.07
CA LEU A 31 -4.59 25.64 -16.23
C LEU A 31 -4.83 25.80 -14.72
N TYR A 32 -5.61 26.82 -14.30
CA TYR A 32 -5.86 27.10 -12.88
C TYR A 32 -6.66 25.99 -12.18
N ASN A 33 -7.64 25.42 -12.88
CA ASN A 33 -8.52 24.38 -12.34
C ASN A 33 -7.98 22.96 -12.59
N ILE A 34 -6.88 22.81 -13.32
CA ILE A 34 -6.28 21.49 -13.57
C ILE A 34 -5.46 21.09 -12.35
N ARG A 35 -5.79 19.93 -11.79
CA ARG A 35 -5.08 19.35 -10.67
C ARG A 35 -4.82 17.87 -10.93
N LEU A 36 -3.77 17.35 -10.32
CA LEU A 36 -3.53 15.91 -10.29
C LEU A 36 -4.60 15.25 -9.42
N ASP A 37 -5.21 14.19 -9.94
CA ASP A 37 -6.04 13.29 -9.14
C ASP A 37 -5.12 12.38 -8.31
N ARG A 38 -4.80 12.82 -7.10
CA ARG A 38 -3.92 12.09 -6.19
C ARG A 38 -4.49 10.75 -5.76
N GLN A 39 -5.82 10.64 -5.66
CA GLN A 39 -6.46 9.39 -5.25
C GLN A 39 -6.29 8.33 -6.34
N LEU A 40 -6.63 8.69 -7.58
CA LEU A 40 -6.47 7.77 -8.70
C LEU A 40 -4.99 7.43 -8.92
N GLN A 41 -4.09 8.41 -8.81
CA GLN A 41 -2.65 8.19 -8.89
C GLN A 41 -2.17 7.20 -7.83
N ASP A 42 -2.53 7.39 -6.56
CA ASP A 42 -2.17 6.48 -5.46
C ASP A 42 -2.70 5.05 -5.69
N ILE A 43 -3.93 4.92 -6.17
CA ILE A 43 -4.53 3.62 -6.51
C ILE A 43 -3.72 2.96 -7.60
N VAL A 44 -3.47 3.67 -8.71
CA VAL A 44 -2.75 3.15 -9.87
C VAL A 44 -1.32 2.76 -9.51
N TYR A 45 -0.61 3.56 -8.72
CA TYR A 45 0.75 3.26 -8.24
C TYR A 45 0.80 2.06 -7.31
N LYS A 46 -0.21 1.86 -6.46
CA LYS A 46 -0.28 0.68 -5.58
C LYS A 46 -0.66 -0.60 -6.34
N LEU A 47 -1.48 -0.49 -7.38
CA LEU A 47 -1.94 -1.64 -8.16
C LEU A 47 -0.95 -2.10 -9.22
N VAL A 48 -0.26 -1.16 -9.89
CA VAL A 48 0.66 -1.47 -10.99
C VAL A 48 2.08 -1.54 -10.48
N VAL A 49 2.62 -2.75 -10.45
CA VAL A 49 3.99 -3.04 -10.00
C VAL A 49 5.02 -2.16 -10.72
N ASN A 50 5.88 -1.52 -9.91
CA ASN A 50 6.98 -0.66 -10.34
C ASN A 50 6.57 0.51 -11.24
N LEU A 51 5.30 0.92 -11.28
CA LEU A 51 4.86 2.03 -12.12
C LEU A 51 5.42 3.36 -11.61
N GLU A 52 5.24 3.65 -10.32
CA GLU A 52 5.71 4.88 -9.69
C GLU A 52 7.22 5.07 -9.87
N GLU A 53 8.00 4.00 -9.66
CA GLU A 53 9.45 4.01 -9.80
C GLU A 53 9.88 4.26 -11.25
N ARG A 54 9.20 3.62 -12.22
CA ARG A 54 9.47 3.82 -13.65
C ARG A 54 9.13 5.24 -14.10
N GLU A 55 8.00 5.80 -13.67
CA GLU A 55 7.64 7.17 -14.01
C GLU A 55 8.61 8.18 -13.38
N LYS A 56 8.99 7.97 -12.11
CA LYS A 56 9.98 8.80 -11.43
C LYS A 56 11.35 8.74 -12.11
N LYS A 57 11.78 7.55 -12.56
CA LYS A 57 13.01 7.37 -13.32
C LYS A 57 12.95 8.10 -14.67
N GLN A 58 11.89 7.90 -15.46
CA GLN A 58 11.71 8.59 -16.74
C GLN A 58 11.72 10.12 -16.59
N MET A 59 11.04 10.64 -15.57
CA MET A 59 11.07 12.06 -15.25
C MET A 59 12.50 12.51 -14.95
N HIS A 60 13.20 11.82 -14.03
CA HIS A 60 14.55 12.18 -13.64
C HIS A 60 15.52 12.16 -14.83
N ASP A 61 15.45 11.13 -15.67
CA ASP A 61 16.28 10.98 -16.86
C ASP A 61 16.02 12.12 -17.86
N PHE A 62 14.75 12.50 -18.09
CA PHE A 62 14.39 13.63 -18.95
C PHE A 62 15.01 14.97 -18.51
N TYR A 63 15.00 15.28 -17.21
CA TYR A 63 15.61 16.52 -16.69
C TYR A 63 17.13 16.45 -16.76
N LYS A 64 17.72 15.31 -16.37
CA LYS A 64 19.17 15.09 -16.38
C LYS A 64 19.75 15.19 -17.79
N GLU A 65 19.13 14.55 -18.78
CA GLU A 65 19.57 14.59 -20.19
C GLU A 65 19.55 16.00 -20.78
N ARG A 66 18.71 16.89 -20.23
CA ARG A 66 18.60 18.29 -20.66
C ARG A 66 19.42 19.26 -19.81
N GLY A 67 20.17 18.76 -18.82
CA GLY A 67 20.91 19.60 -17.87
C GLY A 67 20.02 20.50 -17.01
N LEU A 68 18.74 20.14 -16.84
CA LEU A 68 17.75 20.89 -16.06
C LEU A 68 17.67 20.35 -14.64
N GLU A 69 17.37 21.23 -13.68
CA GLU A 69 17.08 20.80 -12.31
C GLU A 69 15.80 19.96 -12.26
N VAL A 70 15.87 18.82 -11.55
CA VAL A 70 14.70 17.96 -11.33
C VAL A 70 13.70 18.71 -10.43
N PRO A 71 12.43 18.88 -10.84
CA PRO A 71 11.43 19.54 -10.03
C PRO A 71 11.27 18.83 -8.69
N LYS A 72 11.33 19.60 -7.59
CA LYS A 72 10.96 19.07 -6.27
C LYS A 72 9.46 18.72 -6.30
N PRO A 73 9.04 17.60 -5.67
CA PRO A 73 7.63 17.24 -5.58
C PRO A 73 6.83 18.43 -5.07
N ALA A 74 5.87 18.91 -5.86
CA ALA A 74 4.99 19.99 -5.45
C ALA A 74 4.16 19.52 -4.25
N VAL A 75 4.58 19.93 -3.05
CA VAL A 75 3.66 20.06 -1.92
C VAL A 75 2.63 21.10 -2.36
N PRO A 76 1.32 20.81 -2.32
CA PRO A 76 0.31 21.81 -2.65
C PRO A 76 0.64 23.09 -1.87
N GLN A 77 0.86 24.20 -2.57
CA GLN A 77 1.11 25.48 -1.89
C GLN A 77 -0.10 25.75 -0.98
N PRO A 78 0.12 25.95 0.33
CA PRO A 78 -0.94 26.40 1.20
C PRO A 78 -1.35 27.81 0.75
N VAL A 79 -2.65 28.00 0.53
CA VAL A 79 -3.25 29.33 0.62
C VAL A 79 -2.79 29.98 1.93
N PRO A 80 -2.43 31.27 1.96
CA PRO A 80 -1.89 31.90 3.15
C PRO A 80 -3.01 32.08 4.19
N ALA A 81 -3.07 31.20 5.18
CA ALA A 81 -3.75 31.49 6.45
C ALA A 81 -3.18 30.64 7.60
N SER A 82 -2.67 31.38 8.59
CA SER A 82 -2.45 31.07 10.00
C SER A 82 -1.55 29.91 10.45
N LYS A 83 -0.70 30.29 11.41
CA LYS A 83 0.32 29.51 12.11
C LYS A 83 -0.22 28.19 12.67
N GLY A 84 0.62 27.16 12.58
CA GLY A 84 0.54 25.96 13.42
C GLY A 84 -0.21 24.80 12.78
N ARG A 85 0.47 24.02 11.94
CA ARG A 85 0.08 22.62 11.73
C ARG A 85 1.31 21.76 11.51
N THR A 86 1.46 20.80 12.41
CA THR A 86 2.39 19.67 12.34
C THR A 86 2.40 19.09 10.92
N LYS A 87 3.61 18.74 10.45
CA LYS A 87 3.83 18.02 9.18
C LYS A 87 3.00 16.73 9.19
N LYS A 88 1.76 16.78 8.71
CA LYS A 88 1.03 15.58 8.32
C LYS A 88 1.79 15.03 7.13
N ALA A 89 2.56 13.97 7.36
CA ALA A 89 2.98 13.08 6.29
C ALA A 89 1.76 12.84 5.40
N LEU A 90 1.95 12.94 4.07
CA LEU A 90 0.91 12.70 3.06
C LEU A 90 0.11 11.45 3.49
N GLU A 91 -1.06 11.65 4.09
CA GLU A 91 -1.93 10.54 4.46
C GLU A 91 -2.37 9.96 3.12
N SER A 92 -1.92 8.75 2.77
CA SER A 92 -2.35 8.11 1.54
C SER A 92 -3.87 8.13 1.53
N VAL A 93 -4.44 8.77 0.52
CA VAL A 93 -5.87 9.13 0.52
C VAL A 93 -6.75 7.86 0.48
N PHE A 94 -6.14 6.72 0.15
CA PHE A 94 -6.70 5.39 0.33
C PHE A 94 -6.52 4.89 1.78
N ARG A 95 -7.35 5.38 2.71
CA ARG A 95 -7.61 4.64 3.95
C ARG A 95 -8.73 3.65 3.66
N ILE A 96 -8.50 2.39 4.02
CA ILE A 96 -9.59 1.41 4.10
C ILE A 96 -10.62 2.00 5.08
N PRO A 97 -11.91 2.08 4.71
CA PRO A 97 -12.93 2.53 5.64
C PRO A 97 -12.84 1.72 6.94
N PRO A 98 -12.93 2.35 8.13
CA PRO A 98 -12.80 1.65 9.42
C PRO A 98 -13.72 0.43 9.56
N GLU A 99 -14.88 0.47 8.92
CA GLU A 99 -15.86 -0.62 8.88
C GLU A 99 -15.41 -1.83 8.03
N LEU A 100 -14.43 -1.63 7.15
CA LEU A 100 -13.87 -2.64 6.24
C LEU A 100 -12.47 -3.12 6.63
N ASP A 101 -11.82 -2.49 7.61
CA ASP A 101 -10.51 -2.91 8.09
C ASP A 101 -10.58 -3.77 9.37
N VAL A 102 -9.49 -4.49 9.59
CA VAL A 102 -9.20 -5.29 10.77
C VAL A 102 -7.79 -4.91 11.20
N SER A 103 -7.64 -4.67 12.49
CA SER A 103 -6.34 -4.43 13.11
C SER A 103 -5.86 -5.73 13.75
N LEU A 104 -4.65 -6.15 13.40
CA LEU A 104 -4.03 -7.41 13.81
C LEU A 104 -2.89 -7.14 14.79
N LEU A 105 -2.75 -8.04 15.75
CA LEU A 105 -1.53 -8.23 16.53
C LEU A 105 -0.89 -9.56 16.11
N LEU A 106 0.33 -9.51 15.59
CA LEU A 106 1.09 -10.69 15.16
C LEU A 106 2.12 -11.09 16.21
N GLU A 107 1.91 -12.23 16.87
CA GLU A 107 2.78 -12.73 17.93
C GLU A 107 3.60 -13.92 17.46
N PHE A 108 4.91 -13.87 17.68
CA PHE A 108 5.80 -14.97 17.33
C PHE A 108 5.83 -15.99 18.45
N ILE A 109 5.47 -17.23 18.16
CA ILE A 109 5.48 -18.33 19.13
C ILE A 109 6.71 -19.22 19.03
N GLY A 110 7.55 -19.05 18.00
CA GLY A 110 8.82 -19.74 17.87
C GLY A 110 9.02 -20.42 16.51
N ALA A 111 10.17 -21.10 16.40
CA ALA A 111 10.51 -21.98 15.30
C ALA A 111 10.96 -23.33 15.86
N ASN A 112 10.84 -24.39 15.08
CA ASN A 112 11.36 -25.71 15.45
C ASN A 112 12.90 -25.68 15.68
N GLU A 113 13.39 -26.53 16.59
CA GLU A 113 14.75 -26.49 17.17
C GLU A 113 15.90 -26.57 16.14
N ASP A 114 15.66 -27.16 14.97
CA ASP A 114 16.65 -27.30 13.90
C ASP A 114 16.76 -26.06 12.99
N THR A 115 15.95 -25.05 13.24
CA THR A 115 15.80 -23.91 12.35
C THR A 115 16.41 -22.68 12.98
N GLY A 116 17.27 -22.00 12.21
CA GLY A 116 18.10 -20.89 12.68
C GLY A 116 17.36 -19.83 13.51
N HIS A 117 18.12 -19.03 14.25
CA HIS A 117 17.60 -18.04 15.19
C HIS A 117 16.78 -16.92 14.49
N PHE A 118 15.50 -17.16 14.23
CA PHE A 118 14.60 -16.15 13.66
C PHE A 118 14.31 -15.06 14.68
N LYS A 119 14.37 -13.81 14.22
CA LYS A 119 13.96 -12.67 15.02
C LYS A 119 12.46 -12.42 14.82
N PRO A 120 11.69 -12.21 15.90
CA PRO A 120 10.30 -11.76 15.78
C PRO A 120 10.18 -10.46 14.96
N LEU A 121 9.01 -10.22 14.39
CA LEU A 121 8.69 -8.94 13.75
C LEU A 121 8.92 -7.74 14.71
N GLU A 122 9.69 -6.75 14.25
CA GLU A 122 9.85 -5.47 14.96
C GLU A 122 8.53 -4.68 15.05
N LYS A 123 7.69 -4.78 14.01
CA LYS A 123 6.36 -4.15 13.94
C LYS A 123 5.30 -5.23 13.88
N LYS A 124 4.68 -5.49 15.02
CA LYS A 124 3.69 -6.56 15.21
C LYS A 124 2.25 -6.16 14.83
N PHE A 125 1.98 -4.87 14.71
CA PHE A 125 0.65 -4.34 14.42
C PHE A 125 0.46 -4.13 12.93
N VAL A 126 -0.61 -4.69 12.37
CA VAL A 126 -0.95 -4.55 10.95
C VAL A 126 -2.42 -4.19 10.81
N ARG A 127 -2.72 -3.19 10.00
CA ARG A 127 -4.10 -2.85 9.63
C ARG A 127 -4.33 -3.14 8.16
N VAL A 128 -5.35 -3.93 7.88
CA VAL A 128 -5.56 -4.61 6.60
C VAL A 128 -7.06 -4.81 6.39
N SER A 129 -7.51 -4.99 5.15
CA SER A 129 -8.92 -5.26 4.86
C SER A 129 -9.38 -6.55 5.55
N GLY A 130 -10.61 -6.56 6.07
CA GLY A 130 -11.23 -7.77 6.60
C GLY A 130 -11.42 -8.88 5.56
N GLU A 131 -11.38 -8.56 4.26
CA GLU A 131 -11.41 -9.52 3.16
C GLU A 131 -10.04 -10.17 2.88
N ALA A 132 -8.97 -9.69 3.51
CA ALA A 132 -7.67 -10.35 3.36
C ALA A 132 -7.75 -11.74 4.00
N THR A 133 -7.23 -12.74 3.29
CA THR A 133 -7.12 -14.10 3.80
C THR A 133 -5.86 -14.32 4.62
N ILE A 134 -5.82 -15.42 5.35
CA ILE A 134 -4.62 -15.89 6.04
C ILE A 134 -3.47 -16.14 5.07
N GLY A 135 -3.73 -16.57 3.84
CA GLY A 135 -2.70 -16.65 2.79
C GLY A 135 -2.06 -15.29 2.46
N HIS A 136 -2.78 -14.17 2.58
CA HIS A 136 -2.18 -12.83 2.45
C HIS A 136 -1.30 -12.48 3.65
N VAL A 137 -1.72 -12.82 4.87
CA VAL A 137 -0.93 -12.61 6.10
C VAL A 137 0.35 -13.45 6.07
N GLU A 138 0.26 -14.71 5.66
CA GLU A 138 1.39 -15.61 5.44
C GLU A 138 2.38 -15.03 4.42
N LYS A 139 1.88 -14.57 3.26
CA LYS A 139 2.71 -13.92 2.23
C LYS A 139 3.39 -12.66 2.75
N PHE A 140 2.68 -11.87 3.57
CA PHE A 140 3.25 -10.71 4.24
C PHE A 140 4.40 -11.11 5.18
N LEU A 141 4.19 -12.10 6.06
CA LEU A 141 5.20 -12.62 6.98
C LEU A 141 6.45 -13.11 6.23
N ARG A 142 6.27 -13.94 5.20
CA ARG A 142 7.37 -14.45 4.36
C ARG A 142 8.22 -13.32 3.79
N ARG A 143 7.58 -12.33 3.16
CA ARG A 143 8.31 -11.19 2.58
C ARG A 143 8.96 -10.31 3.64
N LYS A 144 8.28 -10.08 4.76
CA LYS A 144 8.74 -9.17 5.81
C LYS A 144 9.91 -9.74 6.60
N MET A 145 9.94 -11.05 6.80
CA MET A 145 10.98 -11.77 7.52
C MET A 145 12.06 -12.38 6.61
N GLY A 146 11.91 -12.29 5.29
CA GLY A 146 12.87 -12.86 4.33
C GLY A 146 12.93 -14.39 4.38
N LEU A 147 11.78 -15.04 4.57
CA LEU A 147 11.70 -16.51 4.73
C LEU A 147 11.93 -17.23 3.41
N ASP A 148 12.65 -18.35 3.47
CA ASP A 148 12.83 -19.27 2.35
C ASP A 148 11.48 -19.92 1.94
N PRO A 149 11.25 -20.23 0.65
CA PRO A 149 10.05 -20.93 0.22
C PRO A 149 9.79 -22.27 0.93
N ALA A 150 10.84 -23.00 1.32
CA ALA A 150 10.75 -24.28 2.04
C ALA A 150 10.33 -24.12 3.50
N CYS A 151 10.38 -22.90 4.06
CA CYS A 151 9.86 -22.61 5.38
C CYS A 151 8.33 -22.54 5.34
N GLN A 152 7.69 -23.35 6.18
CA GLN A 152 6.26 -23.29 6.43
C GLN A 152 5.97 -22.27 7.54
N VAL A 153 4.85 -21.57 7.38
CA VAL A 153 4.38 -20.55 8.32
C VAL A 153 3.00 -20.97 8.78
N ASP A 154 2.90 -21.40 10.01
CA ASP A 154 1.64 -21.76 10.64
C ASP A 154 1.08 -20.54 11.35
N ILE A 155 -0.21 -20.28 11.18
CA ILE A 155 -0.89 -19.13 11.79
C ILE A 155 -2.08 -19.67 12.58
N ILE A 156 -2.12 -19.36 13.86
CA ILE A 156 -3.15 -19.82 14.79
C ILE A 156 -3.84 -18.62 15.47
N CYS A 157 -5.09 -18.83 15.88
CA CYS A 157 -5.86 -17.85 16.65
C CYS A 157 -6.57 -18.57 17.80
N GLY A 158 -6.20 -18.22 19.04
CA GLY A 158 -6.47 -19.09 20.20
C GLY A 158 -5.87 -20.48 19.94
N ASP A 159 -6.71 -21.51 20.03
CA ASP A 159 -6.32 -22.91 19.80
C ASP A 159 -6.60 -23.42 18.37
N HIS A 160 -7.00 -22.55 17.44
CA HIS A 160 -7.39 -22.94 16.10
C HIS A 160 -6.29 -22.64 15.08
N LEU A 161 -5.82 -23.69 14.38
CA LEU A 161 -4.99 -23.54 13.18
C LEU A 161 -5.83 -22.98 12.04
N LEU A 162 -5.34 -21.91 11.41
CA LEU A 162 -6.07 -21.19 10.39
C LEU A 162 -5.66 -21.60 8.98
N GLU A 163 -6.66 -21.77 8.13
CA GLU A 163 -6.51 -22.15 6.74
C GLU A 163 -6.29 -20.94 5.84
N ARG A 164 -5.49 -21.12 4.79
CA ARG A 164 -5.04 -20.03 3.91
C ARG A 164 -6.17 -19.27 3.20
N TYR A 165 -7.32 -19.90 3.04
CA TYR A 165 -8.49 -19.31 2.36
C TYR A 165 -9.40 -18.51 3.30
N GLN A 166 -9.30 -18.69 4.62
CA GLN A 166 -10.15 -17.99 5.57
C GLN A 166 -9.85 -16.50 5.59
N THR A 167 -10.89 -15.68 5.57
CA THR A 167 -10.77 -14.22 5.68
C THR A 167 -10.67 -13.77 7.14
N LEU A 168 -9.97 -12.65 7.37
CA LEU A 168 -9.86 -12.05 8.72
C LEU A 168 -11.23 -11.71 9.31
N ARG A 169 -12.20 -11.32 8.47
CA ARG A 169 -13.57 -11.05 8.90
C ARG A 169 -14.30 -12.31 9.36
N GLU A 170 -14.15 -13.42 8.65
CA GLU A 170 -14.74 -14.71 9.06
C GLU A 170 -14.15 -15.18 10.39
N ILE A 171 -12.83 -15.09 10.54
CA ILE A 171 -12.13 -15.47 11.78
C ILE A 171 -12.63 -14.62 12.96
N ARG A 172 -12.69 -13.29 12.77
CA ARG A 172 -13.22 -12.38 13.79
C ARG A 172 -14.67 -12.71 14.19
N ARG A 173 -15.51 -13.12 13.23
CA ARG A 173 -16.91 -13.51 13.49
C ARG A 173 -17.03 -14.87 14.17
N ALA A 174 -16.19 -15.83 13.80
CA ALA A 174 -16.24 -17.20 14.30
C ALA A 174 -15.71 -17.32 15.74
N ILE A 175 -14.59 -16.65 16.04
CA ILE A 175 -13.90 -16.79 17.33
C ILE A 175 -14.40 -15.74 18.35
N GLY A 176 -14.90 -14.60 17.87
CA GLY A 176 -15.49 -13.56 18.71
C GLY A 176 -14.47 -12.91 19.65
N ASP A 177 -14.91 -12.52 20.85
CA ASP A 177 -14.12 -11.72 21.79
C ASP A 177 -12.93 -12.48 22.39
N THR A 178 -12.91 -13.82 22.32
CA THR A 178 -11.81 -14.63 22.86
C THR A 178 -10.49 -14.45 22.11
N ALA A 179 -10.56 -14.03 20.85
CA ALA A 179 -9.41 -13.74 20.00
C ALA A 179 -9.01 -12.24 19.96
N MET A 180 -9.72 -11.40 20.72
CA MET A 180 -9.56 -9.96 20.67
C MET A 180 -8.81 -9.44 21.91
N GLN A 181 -7.79 -8.62 21.68
CA GLN A 181 -7.09 -7.89 22.74
C GLN A 181 -7.06 -6.40 22.38
N ASP A 182 -7.66 -5.54 23.21
CA ASP A 182 -7.71 -4.09 23.00
C ASP A 182 -8.23 -3.67 21.60
N GLY A 183 -9.15 -4.46 21.03
CA GLY A 183 -9.68 -4.22 19.69
C GLY A 183 -8.80 -4.72 18.54
N LEU A 184 -7.76 -5.51 18.83
CA LEU A 184 -6.90 -6.18 17.87
C LEU A 184 -7.22 -7.67 17.80
N LEU A 185 -7.31 -8.21 16.59
CA LEU A 185 -7.37 -9.66 16.38
C LEU A 185 -5.96 -10.24 16.57
N VAL A 186 -5.79 -11.08 17.58
CA VAL A 186 -4.49 -11.68 17.92
C VAL A 186 -4.27 -12.94 17.10
N LEU A 187 -3.21 -12.93 16.29
CA LEU A 187 -2.76 -14.08 15.53
C LEU A 187 -1.36 -14.45 15.98
N HIS A 188 -1.17 -15.72 16.33
CA HIS A 188 0.15 -16.25 16.63
C HIS A 188 0.69 -16.94 15.39
N TYR A 189 1.98 -16.78 15.10
CA TYR A 189 2.63 -17.45 13.99
C TYR A 189 3.89 -18.19 14.43
N GLY A 190 4.03 -19.41 13.90
CA GLY A 190 5.18 -20.29 14.09
C GLY A 190 5.85 -20.59 12.75
N LEU A 191 7.14 -20.94 12.81
CA LEU A 191 7.92 -21.30 11.64
C LEU A 191 8.34 -22.77 11.72
N VAL A 192 8.08 -23.52 10.66
CA VAL A 192 8.47 -24.94 10.55
C VAL A 192 9.29 -25.10 9.29
N VAL A 193 10.57 -25.41 9.42
CA VAL A 193 11.37 -25.84 8.27
C VAL A 193 11.26 -27.35 8.14
N SER A 194 10.74 -27.79 7.01
CA SER A 194 10.77 -29.20 6.65
C SER A 194 12.22 -29.60 6.40
N PRO A 195 12.76 -30.64 7.06
CA PRO A 195 14.03 -31.21 6.64
C PRO A 195 13.87 -31.64 5.18
N LEU A 196 14.74 -31.11 4.30
CA LEU A 196 14.79 -31.45 2.90
C LEU A 196 14.64 -32.98 2.75
N LYS A 197 13.63 -33.42 1.99
CA LYS A 197 13.65 -34.76 1.40
C LYS A 197 14.84 -34.78 0.45
N ILE A 198 15.98 -35.24 0.94
CA ILE A 198 17.14 -35.60 0.11
C ILE A 198 16.60 -36.65 -0.86
N THR A 199 16.51 -36.28 -2.13
CA THR A 199 16.23 -37.21 -3.23
C THR A 199 17.54 -37.54 -3.89
#